data_AF-A0A936QNL6-F1
#
_entry.id   AF-A0A936QNL6-F1
#
_cell.length_a   1.000
_cell.length_b   1.000
_cell.length_c   1.000
_cell.angle_alpha   90.00
_cell.angle_beta   90.00
_cell.angle_gamma   90.00
#
_symmetry.space_group_name_H-M   'P 1'
#
loop_
_entity.id
_entity.type
_entity.pdbx_description
1 polymer ?
#
loop_
_entity_poly.entity_id
_entity_poly.type
_entity_poly.pdbx_seq_one_letter_code
_entity_poly.pdbx_strand_id
1 'polypeptide(L)'
;MKTLHLITAGLLTLALHDATAQWLTVGNPVTTPSDYVGCNITSTVPLQLKTIGILPIDFYTSNTFRMRLNPRITYPTFNGFSSIVADGFGLLTPSATFLATAPYGPFSRLHLADGTHDTQNFGYRSWQRNGVTFTGNSDQAYMGQKYGANDVTDLVVQWSDNPELKSSSNLSTTPISA
;
A
#
# COMPACT_ATOMS: atom_id res chain seq x y z
N MET A 1 -46.28 -46.11 -25.02
CA MET A 1 -45.87 -45.67 -23.67
C MET A 1 -44.55 -46.35 -23.32
N LYS A 2 -43.43 -45.61 -23.30
CA LYS A 2 -42.02 -45.98 -22.97
C LYS A 2 -41.05 -45.39 -24.01
N THR A 3 -40.89 -44.06 -24.04
CA THR A 3 -39.78 -43.38 -24.76
C THR A 3 -39.73 -41.88 -24.45
N LEU A 4 -40.86 -41.28 -24.05
CA LEU A 4 -40.94 -39.82 -23.87
C LEU A 4 -40.38 -39.29 -22.54
N HIS A 5 -40.15 -40.16 -21.54
CA HIS A 5 -39.68 -39.72 -20.21
C HIS A 5 -38.16 -39.74 -20.03
N LEU A 6 -37.39 -40.35 -20.95
CA LEU A 6 -35.93 -40.43 -20.83
C LEU A 6 -35.20 -39.31 -21.58
N ILE A 7 -35.85 -38.66 -22.54
CA ILE A 7 -35.24 -37.62 -23.38
C ILE A 7 -35.28 -36.25 -22.68
N THR A 8 -36.29 -36.00 -21.84
CA THR A 8 -36.41 -34.76 -21.05
C THR A 8 -35.48 -34.70 -19.84
N ALA A 9 -35.01 -35.85 -19.32
CA ALA A 9 -34.06 -35.88 -18.21
C ALA A 9 -32.59 -35.73 -18.65
N GLY A 10 -32.25 -36.14 -19.88
CA GLY A 10 -30.89 -36.06 -20.42
C GLY A 10 -30.53 -34.73 -21.09
N LEU A 11 -31.51 -33.92 -21.49
CA LEU A 11 -31.25 -32.58 -22.04
C LEU A 11 -31.07 -31.49 -20.97
N LEU A 12 -31.30 -31.80 -19.69
CA LEU A 12 -31.13 -30.86 -18.58
C LEU A 12 -29.71 -30.88 -17.98
N THR A 13 -28.80 -31.74 -18.46
CA THR A 13 -27.47 -31.96 -17.86
C THR A 13 -26.28 -31.39 -18.63
N LEU A 14 -26.49 -30.53 -19.63
CA LEU A 14 -25.41 -29.75 -20.25
C LEU A 14 -25.73 -28.26 -20.24
N ALA A 15 -25.98 -27.70 -19.06
CA ALA A 15 -25.66 -26.30 -18.84
C ALA A 15 -24.13 -26.18 -18.84
N LEU A 16 -23.63 -25.56 -19.91
CA LEU A 16 -22.25 -25.12 -20.06
C LEU A 16 -21.84 -24.40 -18.78
N HIS A 17 -20.90 -24.99 -18.04
CA HIS A 17 -20.24 -24.31 -16.94
C HIS A 17 -19.15 -23.45 -17.56
N ASP A 18 -19.48 -22.22 -17.92
CA ASP A 18 -18.45 -21.19 -18.08
C ASP A 18 -17.93 -20.84 -16.68
N ALA A 19 -16.88 -21.54 -16.28
CA ALA A 19 -16.09 -21.17 -15.12
C ALA A 19 -15.18 -19.99 -15.49
N THR A 20 -15.43 -18.82 -14.89
CA THR A 20 -14.49 -17.76 -14.40
C THR A 20 -15.19 -16.38 -14.47
N ALA A 21 -15.27 -15.52 -13.44
CA ALA A 21 -14.61 -15.44 -12.14
C ALA A 21 -15.64 -15.23 -10.99
N GLN A 22 -15.53 -16.02 -9.92
CA GLN A 22 -16.39 -15.92 -8.72
C GLN A 22 -15.49 -15.84 -7.49
N TRP A 23 -15.64 -14.81 -6.65
CA TRP A 23 -15.15 -14.82 -5.26
C TRP A 23 -16.08 -15.77 -4.48
N LEU A 24 -15.77 -17.06 -4.47
CA LEU A 24 -16.13 -18.15 -3.55
C LEU A 24 -17.50 -18.24 -2.80
N THR A 25 -18.61 -17.58 -3.13
CA THR A 25 -20.01 -18.05 -2.86
C THR A 25 -21.11 -17.19 -3.52
N VAL A 26 -22.33 -17.73 -3.61
CA VAL A 26 -23.54 -17.03 -4.10
C VAL A 26 -23.98 -15.93 -3.11
N GLY A 27 -24.11 -14.66 -3.55
CA GLY A 27 -24.72 -13.58 -2.75
C GLY A 27 -24.23 -12.12 -2.85
N ASN A 28 -23.43 -11.70 -3.85
CA ASN A 28 -22.82 -10.34 -3.83
C ASN A 28 -23.04 -9.50 -5.12
N PRO A 29 -24.27 -9.04 -5.42
CA PRO A 29 -24.49 -8.09 -6.52
C PRO A 29 -24.03 -6.68 -6.10
N VAL A 30 -23.27 -6.00 -6.94
CA VAL A 30 -22.91 -4.60 -6.76
C VAL A 30 -23.61 -3.78 -7.85
N THR A 31 -24.24 -2.66 -7.47
CA THR A 31 -25.34 -2.02 -8.26
C THR A 31 -25.37 -0.49 -8.13
N THR A 32 -24.33 0.13 -7.57
CA THR A 32 -24.11 1.58 -7.47
C THR A 32 -22.69 1.90 -7.98
N PRO A 33 -22.01 3.06 -7.79
CA PRO A 33 -20.63 3.29 -8.27
C PRO A 33 -19.53 2.35 -7.70
N SER A 34 -19.88 1.15 -7.29
CA SER A 34 -19.39 0.36 -6.17
C SER A 34 -18.80 -1.00 -6.57
N ASP A 35 -18.77 -1.40 -7.84
CA ASP A 35 -18.32 -2.74 -8.31
C ASP A 35 -16.82 -2.81 -8.69
N TYR A 36 -16.03 -3.78 -8.16
CA TYR A 36 -14.57 -3.94 -8.48
C TYR A 36 -14.01 -5.37 -8.47
N VAL A 37 -13.05 -5.63 -9.40
CA VAL A 37 -12.24 -6.84 -9.77
C VAL A 37 -12.92 -8.24 -9.68
N GLY A 38 -12.88 -9.13 -10.70
CA GLY A 38 -12.02 -9.25 -11.90
C GLY A 38 -12.69 -9.76 -13.19
N CYS A 39 -12.26 -9.21 -14.33
CA CYS A 39 -12.88 -9.34 -15.65
C CYS A 39 -12.35 -10.52 -16.49
N ASN A 40 -13.21 -11.03 -17.37
CA ASN A 40 -12.92 -12.06 -18.38
C ASN A 40 -11.82 -11.61 -19.38
N ILE A 41 -11.05 -12.56 -19.94
CA ILE A 41 -10.00 -12.39 -20.98
C ILE A 41 -10.44 -11.63 -22.25
N THR A 42 -11.74 -11.44 -22.46
CA THR A 42 -12.36 -10.72 -23.59
C THR A 42 -12.89 -9.33 -23.22
N SER A 43 -12.66 -8.84 -21.99
CA SER A 43 -13.18 -7.55 -21.52
C SER A 43 -12.65 -6.37 -22.34
N THR A 44 -13.55 -5.54 -22.89
CA THR A 44 -13.23 -4.31 -23.63
C THR A 44 -13.13 -3.07 -22.71
N VAL A 45 -13.39 -3.23 -21.41
CA VAL A 45 -13.22 -2.22 -20.35
C VAL A 45 -12.13 -2.66 -19.36
N PRO A 46 -11.31 -1.72 -18.83
CA PRO A 46 -10.13 -2.05 -18.02
C PRO A 46 -10.49 -2.52 -16.59
N LEU A 47 -9.64 -3.36 -16.00
CA LEU A 47 -9.70 -3.82 -14.60
C LEU A 47 -9.79 -2.63 -13.60
N GLN A 48 -10.72 -2.64 -12.64
CA GLN A 48 -10.86 -1.58 -11.64
C GLN A 48 -10.91 -2.14 -10.21
N LEU A 49 -10.19 -1.50 -9.26
CA LEU A 49 -10.18 -1.73 -7.80
C LEU A 49 -10.70 -0.47 -7.07
N LYS A 50 -11.73 -0.56 -6.21
CA LYS A 50 -12.22 0.56 -5.36
C LYS A 50 -12.97 0.08 -4.12
N THR A 51 -12.98 0.94 -3.09
CA THR A 51 -13.74 0.81 -1.84
C THR A 51 -14.44 2.15 -1.54
N ILE A 52 -15.76 2.14 -1.27
CA ILE A 52 -16.54 3.36 -0.99
C ILE A 52 -16.88 3.45 0.50
N GLY A 53 -16.16 4.34 1.16
CA GLY A 53 -16.04 4.58 2.61
C GLY A 53 -14.62 5.13 2.85
N ILE A 54 -14.35 5.86 3.94
CA ILE A 54 -12.97 6.34 4.25
C ILE A 54 -12.15 5.17 4.80
N LEU A 55 -11.83 4.20 3.94
CA LEU A 55 -11.15 2.96 4.29
C LEU A 55 -9.89 2.76 3.43
N PRO A 56 -8.78 2.28 4.03
CA PRO A 56 -7.59 1.93 3.28
C PRO A 56 -7.82 0.75 2.33
N ILE A 57 -6.92 0.59 1.37
CA ILE A 57 -6.76 -0.66 0.63
C ILE A 57 -5.58 -1.42 1.24
N ASP A 58 -5.88 -2.56 1.85
CA ASP A 58 -4.90 -3.43 2.48
C ASP A 58 -4.69 -4.69 1.65
N PHE A 59 -3.44 -5.09 1.52
CA PHE A 59 -3.05 -6.26 0.76
C PHE A 59 -2.45 -7.30 1.69
N TYR A 60 -2.87 -8.55 1.47
CA TYR A 60 -2.50 -9.68 2.30
C TYR A 60 -1.92 -10.79 1.42
N THR A 61 -0.93 -11.51 1.96
CA THR A 61 -0.51 -12.81 1.41
C THR A 61 -0.50 -13.82 2.54
N SER A 62 -1.10 -14.99 2.33
CA SER A 62 -1.25 -16.04 3.35
C SER A 62 -1.88 -15.54 4.67
N ASN A 63 -2.90 -14.67 4.58
CA ASN A 63 -3.55 -14.01 5.72
C ASN A 63 -2.62 -13.08 6.55
N THR A 64 -1.47 -12.71 6.01
CA THR A 64 -0.54 -11.76 6.62
C THR A 64 -0.59 -10.44 5.88
N PHE A 65 -0.73 -9.33 6.61
CA PHE A 65 -0.67 -7.97 6.05
C PHE A 65 0.68 -7.72 5.39
N ARG A 66 0.69 -7.05 4.22
CA ARG A 66 1.90 -6.74 3.44
C ARG A 66 2.02 -5.27 3.09
N MET A 67 0.91 -4.65 2.71
CA MET A 67 0.94 -3.25 2.30
C MET A 67 -0.43 -2.59 2.49
N ARG A 68 -0.39 -1.27 2.63
CA ARG A 68 -1.56 -0.40 2.73
C ARG A 68 -1.42 0.77 1.77
N LEU A 69 -2.53 1.14 1.13
CA LEU A 69 -2.72 2.45 0.54
C LEU A 69 -3.73 3.24 1.38
N ASN A 70 -3.33 4.41 1.86
CA ASN A 70 -4.20 5.25 2.69
C ASN A 70 -5.41 5.79 1.90
N PRO A 71 -6.59 5.91 2.56
CA PRO A 71 -7.70 6.69 2.03
C PRO A 71 -7.41 8.18 2.15
N ARG A 72 -8.44 9.02 1.93
CA ARG A 72 -8.39 10.43 2.34
C ARG A 72 -8.26 10.51 3.86
N ILE A 73 -7.11 10.97 4.34
CA ILE A 73 -6.77 11.06 5.77
C ILE A 73 -5.81 12.21 6.05
N THR A 74 -6.01 12.86 7.18
CA THR A 74 -5.09 13.86 7.73
C THR A 74 -4.68 13.44 9.13
N TYR A 75 -3.38 13.31 9.37
CA TYR A 75 -2.88 13.08 10.72
C TYR A 75 -3.00 14.38 11.51
N PRO A 76 -3.73 14.41 12.65
CA PRO A 76 -3.92 15.63 13.43
C PRO A 76 -2.59 16.23 13.87
N THR A 77 -1.70 15.36 14.36
CA THR A 77 -0.33 15.68 14.78
C THR A 77 0.59 14.53 14.41
N PHE A 78 1.77 14.85 13.87
CA PHE A 78 2.82 13.89 13.59
C PHE A 78 4.20 14.51 13.79
N ASN A 79 5.01 13.94 14.68
CA ASN A 79 6.32 14.47 15.10
C ASN A 79 6.28 15.99 15.38
N GLY A 80 5.26 16.45 16.11
CA GLY A 80 5.05 17.87 16.45
C GLY A 80 4.48 18.75 15.33
N PHE A 81 4.37 18.26 14.10
CA PHE A 81 3.73 18.97 13.00
C PHE A 81 2.22 18.70 12.97
N SER A 82 1.42 19.74 12.74
CA SER A 82 -0.04 19.61 12.67
C SER A 82 -0.53 19.39 11.23
N SER A 83 -1.68 18.73 11.10
CA SER A 83 -2.45 18.61 9.85
C SER A 83 -1.65 18.05 8.66
N ILE A 84 -1.03 16.88 8.85
CA ILE A 84 -0.30 16.20 7.78
C ILE A 84 -1.30 15.46 6.89
N VAL A 85 -1.52 15.99 5.67
CA VAL A 85 -2.34 15.33 4.64
C VAL A 85 -1.57 14.12 4.09
N ALA A 86 -2.07 12.93 4.39
CA ALA A 86 -1.44 11.64 4.05
C ALA A 86 -2.29 10.82 3.06
N ASP A 87 -3.08 11.53 2.26
CA ASP A 87 -3.93 10.98 1.20
C ASP A 87 -3.08 10.17 0.21
N GLY A 88 -3.42 8.89 0.03
CA GLY A 88 -2.76 8.01 -0.92
C GLY A 88 -1.30 7.71 -0.60
N PHE A 89 -0.86 7.91 0.65
CA PHE A 89 0.43 7.41 1.09
C PHE A 89 0.40 5.88 1.17
N GLY A 90 1.47 5.25 0.70
CA GLY A 90 1.63 3.79 0.66
C GLY A 90 2.58 3.28 1.73
N LEU A 91 2.27 2.13 2.33
CA LEU A 91 3.11 1.41 3.27
C LEU A 91 3.42 0.02 2.70
N LEU A 92 4.67 -0.42 2.75
CA LEU A 92 5.10 -1.80 2.54
C LEU A 92 5.84 -2.26 3.81
N THR A 93 5.36 -3.34 4.43
CA THR A 93 5.91 -3.85 5.70
C THR A 93 5.56 -5.33 5.89
N PRO A 94 6.39 -6.13 6.57
CA PRO A 94 6.03 -7.53 6.85
C PRO A 94 5.01 -7.69 7.98
N SER A 95 4.69 -6.64 8.74
CA SER A 95 3.86 -6.73 9.95
C SER A 95 2.77 -5.66 10.04
N ALA A 96 1.57 -6.05 10.49
CA ALA A 96 0.50 -5.10 10.79
C ALA A 96 0.76 -4.26 12.06
N THR A 97 1.76 -4.63 12.88
CA THR A 97 2.09 -3.92 14.12
C THR A 97 2.50 -2.46 13.89
N PHE A 98 3.06 -2.14 12.73
CA PHE A 98 3.37 -0.76 12.34
C PHE A 98 2.12 0.15 12.47
N LEU A 99 0.95 -0.38 12.13
CA LEU A 99 -0.31 0.35 12.15
C LEU A 99 -0.95 0.45 13.55
N ALA A 100 -0.29 -0.05 14.60
CA ALA A 100 -0.77 0.00 15.98
C ALA A 100 -0.34 1.26 16.74
N THR A 101 0.57 2.07 16.17
CA THR A 101 1.10 3.30 16.80
C THR A 101 0.72 4.52 15.98
N ALA A 102 0.41 5.64 16.64
CA ALA A 102 0.11 6.88 15.95
C ALA A 102 1.37 7.51 15.31
N PRO A 103 1.28 8.08 14.09
CA PRO A 103 0.10 8.09 13.21
C PRO A 103 -0.07 6.70 12.60
N TYR A 104 -1.30 6.19 12.61
CA TYR A 104 -1.65 4.82 12.19
C TYR A 104 -1.51 4.60 10.68
N GLY A 105 -0.33 4.90 10.11
CA GLY A 105 -0.10 4.90 8.67
C GLY A 105 1.27 5.46 8.24
N PRO A 106 1.55 5.37 6.93
CA PRO A 106 2.81 5.78 6.29
C PRO A 106 3.14 7.27 6.45
N PHE A 107 4.43 7.61 6.40
CA PHE A 107 4.95 8.95 6.71
C PHE A 107 5.13 9.85 5.48
N SER A 108 5.32 9.24 4.30
CA SER A 108 5.47 9.89 3.00
C SER A 108 4.75 9.08 1.93
N ARG A 109 4.84 9.52 0.66
CA ARG A 109 4.18 8.86 -0.48
C ARG A 109 4.42 7.35 -0.52
N LEU A 110 5.65 6.91 -0.24
CA LEU A 110 5.98 5.51 -0.05
C LEU A 110 6.75 5.32 1.25
N HIS A 111 6.31 4.39 2.09
CA HIS A 111 6.98 4.03 3.32
C HIS A 111 7.38 2.56 3.28
N LEU A 112 8.68 2.28 3.41
CA LEU A 112 9.22 0.95 3.60
C LEU A 112 9.59 0.78 5.08
N ALA A 113 8.94 -0.15 5.77
CA ALA A 113 9.12 -0.35 7.21
C ALA A 113 9.38 -1.82 7.52
N ASP A 114 10.44 -2.10 8.28
CA ASP A 114 10.79 -3.45 8.72
C ASP A 114 11.59 -3.42 10.04
N GLY A 115 11.71 -4.56 10.71
CA GLY A 115 12.47 -4.74 11.94
C GLY A 115 11.72 -4.32 13.20
N THR A 116 12.48 -4.12 14.27
CA THR A 116 11.94 -3.61 15.55
C THR A 116 11.90 -2.09 15.52
N HIS A 117 10.95 -1.49 16.25
CA HIS A 117 10.79 -0.02 16.33
C HIS A 117 10.70 0.65 14.95
N ASP A 118 9.99 -0.01 14.04
CA ASP A 118 9.76 0.38 12.65
C ASP A 118 8.83 1.61 12.50
N THR A 119 8.46 2.27 13.59
CA THR A 119 7.57 3.45 13.61
C THR A 119 8.30 4.74 14.00
N GLN A 120 9.65 4.74 13.99
CA GLN A 120 10.45 5.91 14.35
C GLN A 120 10.11 7.14 13.49
N ASN A 121 9.66 8.21 14.15
CA ASN A 121 9.25 9.45 13.49
C ASN A 121 10.21 10.62 13.75
N PHE A 122 11.20 10.47 14.62
CA PHE A 122 12.25 11.46 14.75
C PHE A 122 13.00 11.63 13.43
N GLY A 123 13.38 12.88 13.13
CA GLY A 123 13.89 13.21 11.80
C GLY A 123 12.81 13.57 10.78
N TYR A 124 11.53 13.21 11.02
CA TYR A 124 10.46 13.60 10.10
C TYR A 124 10.33 15.12 9.98
N ARG A 125 9.99 15.60 8.78
CA ARG A 125 9.60 17.00 8.53
C ARG A 125 8.33 17.04 7.69
N SER A 126 7.46 18.04 7.93
CA SER A 126 6.18 18.18 7.22
C SER A 126 6.28 18.30 5.69
N TRP A 127 7.46 18.65 5.15
CA TRP A 127 7.72 18.70 3.71
C TRP A 127 8.13 17.35 3.10
N GLN A 128 8.45 16.32 3.90
CA GLN A 128 8.82 14.97 3.45
C GLN A 128 7.59 14.17 2.98
N ARG A 129 6.81 14.75 2.06
CA ARG A 129 5.55 14.16 1.59
C ARG A 129 5.75 13.40 0.28
N ASN A 130 6.50 13.96 -0.67
CA ASN A 130 6.73 13.35 -1.97
C ASN A 130 8.12 12.68 -2.05
N GLY A 131 8.17 11.45 -1.55
CA GLY A 131 9.40 10.66 -1.51
C GLY A 131 9.17 9.28 -0.91
N VAL A 132 10.29 8.67 -0.54
CA VAL A 132 10.35 7.37 0.12
C VAL A 132 10.91 7.56 1.52
N THR A 133 10.18 7.09 2.52
CA THR A 133 10.65 6.97 3.90
C THR A 133 11.04 5.53 4.18
N PHE A 134 12.11 5.35 4.93
CA PHE A 134 12.56 4.07 5.46
C PHE A 134 12.54 4.16 6.98
N THR A 135 12.02 3.14 7.63
CA THR A 135 12.09 2.98 9.08
C THR A 135 12.40 1.55 9.47
N GLY A 136 13.05 1.41 10.61
CA GLY A 136 13.48 0.15 11.17
C GLY A 136 14.62 0.38 12.13
N ASN A 137 14.78 -0.51 13.12
CA ASN A 137 15.84 -0.41 14.12
C ASN A 137 15.85 0.92 14.92
N SER A 138 14.71 1.59 15.07
CA SER A 138 14.61 2.93 15.68
C SER A 138 15.25 4.06 14.87
N ASP A 139 15.56 3.82 13.60
CA ASP A 139 16.13 4.80 12.67
C ASP A 139 15.11 5.25 11.63
N GLN A 140 15.39 6.42 11.04
CA GLN A 140 14.58 6.98 9.96
C GLN A 140 15.46 7.53 8.84
N ALA A 141 15.08 7.24 7.59
CA ALA A 141 15.69 7.85 6.42
C ALA A 141 14.63 8.34 5.42
N TYR A 142 14.99 9.33 4.61
CA TYR A 142 14.13 9.88 3.56
C TYR A 142 14.92 10.16 2.29
N MET A 143 14.34 9.82 1.15
CA MET A 143 14.78 10.28 -0.16
C MET A 143 13.59 10.85 -0.92
N GLY A 144 13.69 12.09 -1.39
CA GLY A 144 12.61 12.67 -2.19
C GLY A 144 12.74 14.16 -2.40
N GLN A 145 11.67 14.74 -2.90
CA GLN A 145 11.64 16.16 -3.24
C GLN A 145 11.32 17.00 -2.00
N LYS A 146 12.00 18.15 -1.90
CA LYS A 146 11.61 19.25 -1.03
C LYS A 146 11.21 20.43 -1.91
N TYR A 147 9.93 20.73 -1.91
CA TYR A 147 9.38 21.83 -2.69
C TYR A 147 9.58 23.17 -1.97
N GLY A 148 9.97 24.18 -2.73
CA GLY A 148 10.01 25.59 -2.34
C GLY A 148 8.96 26.39 -3.08
N ALA A 149 9.37 27.53 -3.65
CA ALA A 149 8.54 28.31 -4.57
C ALA A 149 8.32 27.57 -5.91
N ASN A 150 7.55 28.19 -6.81
CA ASN A 150 7.39 27.66 -8.17
C ASN A 150 8.77 27.45 -8.82
N ASP A 151 8.96 26.30 -9.46
CA ASP A 151 10.21 25.86 -10.08
C ASP A 151 11.44 25.78 -9.14
N VAL A 152 11.21 25.77 -7.82
CA VAL A 152 12.26 25.54 -6.81
C VAL A 152 12.02 24.19 -6.15
N THR A 153 12.78 23.18 -6.53
CA THR A 153 12.69 21.83 -5.97
C THR A 153 14.08 21.25 -5.75
N ASP A 154 14.35 20.86 -4.51
CA ASP A 154 15.59 20.14 -4.16
C ASP A 154 15.33 18.64 -4.11
N LEU A 155 16.32 17.85 -4.53
CA LEU A 155 16.43 16.45 -4.12
C LEU A 155 17.07 16.40 -2.74
N VAL A 156 16.40 15.75 -1.79
CA VAL A 156 16.92 15.54 -0.45
C VAL A 156 17.12 14.06 -0.21
N VAL A 157 18.31 13.71 0.28
CA VAL A 157 18.62 12.44 0.92
C VAL A 157 18.98 12.74 2.36
N GLN A 158 18.23 12.17 3.29
CA GLN A 158 18.39 12.39 4.72
C GLN A 158 18.48 11.04 5.42
N TRP A 159 19.43 10.96 6.33
CA TRP A 159 19.46 9.96 7.39
C TRP A 159 19.20 10.65 8.74
N SER A 160 18.51 9.98 9.64
CA SER A 160 18.26 10.43 11.01
C SER A 160 18.61 9.30 11.95
N ASP A 161 19.80 9.41 12.50
CA ASP A 161 20.36 8.54 13.54
C ASP A 161 20.36 9.29 14.87
N ASN A 162 20.55 8.56 15.95
CA ASN A 162 21.13 9.11 17.15
C ASN A 162 22.60 9.50 16.85
N PRO A 163 23.13 10.58 17.46
CA PRO A 163 24.55 10.87 17.40
C PRO A 163 25.30 9.83 18.25
N GLU A 164 25.46 8.60 17.75
CA GLU A 164 26.31 7.62 18.40
C GLU A 164 27.77 8.09 18.30
N LEU A 165 28.53 7.89 19.38
CA LEU A 165 29.95 8.18 19.43
C LEU A 165 30.64 7.45 18.28
N LYS A 166 31.00 8.19 17.22
CA LYS A 166 31.71 7.63 16.07
C LYS A 166 33.01 6.98 16.52
N SER A 167 33.03 5.66 16.61
CA SER A 167 34.28 4.93 16.38
C SER A 167 34.53 5.01 14.87
N SER A 168 35.44 5.89 14.47
CA SER A 168 35.79 6.13 13.08
C SER A 168 36.36 4.87 12.42
N SER A 169 35.55 4.14 11.66
CA SER A 169 36.06 3.18 10.68
C SER A 169 36.17 3.87 9.32
N ASN A 170 37.41 3.92 8.81
CA ASN A 170 37.77 4.61 7.58
C ASN A 170 36.99 4.05 6.38
N LEU A 171 36.28 4.92 5.67
CA LEU A 171 35.66 4.61 4.38
C LEU A 171 36.79 4.40 3.35
N SER A 172 36.92 3.17 2.85
CA SER A 172 37.82 2.86 1.73
C SER A 172 37.28 3.51 0.45
N THR A 173 37.89 4.61 0.04
CA THR A 173 37.61 5.29 -1.22
C THR A 173 38.48 4.70 -2.33
N THR A 174 38.14 3.49 -2.79
CA THR A 174 38.63 3.01 -4.09
C THR A 174 37.73 3.59 -5.17
N PRO A 175 38.19 4.53 -6.02
CA PRO A 175 37.39 5.04 -7.12
C PRO A 175 37.14 3.91 -8.14
N ILE A 176 35.89 3.70 -8.51
CA ILE A 176 35.52 2.87 -9.65
C ILE A 176 35.71 3.76 -10.88
N SER A 177 36.73 3.48 -11.69
CA SER A 177 36.89 4.13 -13.00
C SER A 177 35.77 3.67 -13.93
N ALA A 178 35.15 4.64 -14.62
CA ALA A 178 34.22 4.39 -15.72
C ALA A 178 34.89 3.69 -16.90
#